data_AF-A0A0G1B1S4-F1
#
_entry.id   AF-A0A0G1B1S4-F1
#
_cell.length_a   1.000
_cell.length_b   1.000
_cell.length_c   1.000
_cell.angle_alpha   90.00
_cell.angle_beta   90.00
_cell.angle_gamma   90.00
#
_symmetry.space_group_name_H-M   'P 1'
#
loop_
_entity.id
_entity.type
_entity.pdbx_description
1 polymer ?
#
loop_
_entity_poly.entity_id
_entity_poly.type
_entity_poly.pdbx_seq_one_letter_code
_entity_poly.pdbx_strand_id
1 'polypeptide(L)'
;MALPLAAMLVSDYFIGFYDWQVMASVYAGVAAAFAIGWYLRRHLKWYGVLFASFASSVTFFILTNFAVWAFFNWYPHTWAGLASCFTLALPFFRNALLGDMAYSVLLFGAYELAFYLIAKKKTTAISAV
;
A
#
# COMPACT_ATOMS: atom_id res chain seq x y z
N MET A 1 -3.55 6.73 -10.74
CA MET A 1 -2.54 7.53 -10.01
C MET A 1 -3.14 8.86 -9.52
N ALA A 2 -3.70 9.69 -10.40
CA ALA A 2 -4.29 10.98 -9.99
C ALA A 2 -5.47 10.86 -9.01
N LEU A 3 -6.36 9.86 -9.20
CA LEU A 3 -7.55 9.68 -8.36
C LEU A 3 -7.22 9.45 -6.87
N PRO A 4 -6.40 8.46 -6.46
CA PRO A 4 -6.10 8.25 -5.04
C PRO A 4 -5.34 9.43 -4.41
N LEU A 5 -4.43 10.07 -5.14
CA LEU A 5 -3.70 11.24 -4.63
C LEU A 5 -4.61 12.45 -4.44
N ALA A 6 -5.56 12.68 -5.37
CA ALA A 6 -6.56 13.72 -5.22
C ALA A 6 -7.50 13.43 -4.05
N ALA A 7 -7.93 12.17 -3.88
CA ALA A 7 -8.76 11.77 -2.75
C ALA A 7 -8.06 11.98 -1.41
N MET A 8 -6.75 11.69 -1.32
CA MET A 8 -5.94 12.01 -0.14
C MET A 8 -5.87 13.51 0.10
N LEU A 9 -5.59 14.32 -0.93
CA LEU A 9 -5.50 15.77 -0.79
C LEU A 9 -6.81 16.40 -0.30
N VAL A 10 -7.93 15.95 -0.85
CA VAL A 10 -9.25 16.39 -0.40
C VAL A 10 -9.50 15.94 1.05
N SER A 11 -9.11 14.72 1.41
CA SER A 11 -9.27 14.22 2.78
C SER A 11 -8.42 15.03 3.77
N ASP A 12 -7.16 15.31 3.44
CA ASP A 12 -6.24 16.12 4.27
C ASP A 12 -6.74 17.56 4.41
N TYR A 13 -7.42 18.10 3.38
CA TYR A 13 -8.07 19.41 3.47
C TYR A 13 -9.19 19.44 4.54
N PHE A 14 -9.95 18.34 4.68
CA PHE A 14 -11.02 18.24 5.69
C PHE A 14 -10.53 17.82 7.08
N ILE A 15 -9.55 16.90 7.15
CA ILE A 15 -9.02 16.37 8.42
C ILE A 15 -8.03 17.35 9.05
N GLY A 16 -7.27 18.07 8.22
CA GLY A 16 -6.22 18.99 8.62
C GLY A 16 -4.86 18.55 8.08
N PHE A 17 -4.14 19.51 7.51
CA PHE A 17 -2.76 19.30 7.08
C PHE A 17 -1.83 19.16 8.30
N TYR A 18 -0.80 18.33 8.15
CA TYR A 18 0.29 18.15 9.10
C TYR A 18 1.62 18.55 8.44
N ASP A 19 2.75 18.31 9.11
CA ASP A 19 4.07 18.68 8.62
C ASP A 19 4.30 18.24 7.16
N TRP A 20 4.57 19.25 6.32
CA TRP A 20 4.60 19.07 4.86
C TRP A 20 5.67 18.06 4.41
N GLN A 21 6.77 17.91 5.17
CA GLN A 21 7.84 16.94 4.88
C GLN A 21 7.35 15.49 5.03
N VAL A 22 6.61 15.20 6.11
CA VAL A 22 6.02 13.87 6.31
C VAL A 22 4.92 13.66 5.29
N MET A 23 4.09 14.67 5.04
CA MET A 23 3.03 14.59 4.05
C MET A 23 3.58 14.28 2.66
N ALA A 24 4.64 14.97 2.23
CA ALA A 24 5.34 14.67 0.98
C ALA A 24 5.86 13.23 0.94
N SER A 25 6.41 12.71 2.04
CA SER A 25 6.87 11.31 2.11
C SER A 25 5.74 10.29 1.99
N VAL A 26 4.57 10.58 2.57
CA VAL A 26 3.37 9.74 2.48
C VAL A 26 2.85 9.72 1.05
N TYR A 27 2.73 10.88 0.41
CA TYR A 27 2.28 10.99 -0.98
C TYR A 27 3.26 10.30 -1.94
N ALA A 28 4.57 10.45 -1.69
CA ALA A 28 5.61 9.74 -2.44
C ALA A 28 5.50 8.22 -2.25
N GLY A 29 5.27 7.75 -1.03
CA GLY A 29 5.05 6.33 -0.73
C GLY A 29 3.84 5.75 -1.44
N VAL A 30 2.71 6.47 -1.46
CA VAL A 30 1.50 6.06 -2.17
C VAL A 30 1.72 6.08 -3.69
N ALA A 31 2.41 7.09 -4.22
CA ALA A 31 2.78 7.13 -5.63
C ALA A 31 3.69 5.96 -6.01
N ALA A 32 4.67 5.62 -5.16
CA ALA A 32 5.56 4.48 -5.36
C ALA A 32 4.80 3.16 -5.34
N ALA A 33 3.88 2.97 -4.39
CA ALA A 33 3.01 1.79 -4.34
C ALA A 33 2.19 1.63 -5.63
N PHE A 34 1.63 2.73 -6.15
CA PHE A 34 0.92 2.70 -7.43
C PHE A 34 1.85 2.33 -8.59
N ALA A 35 3.07 2.89 -8.64
CA ALA A 35 4.04 2.58 -9.68
C ALA A 35 4.46 1.10 -9.64
N ILE A 36 4.68 0.54 -8.45
CA ILE A 36 4.97 -0.89 -8.23
C ILE A 36 3.80 -1.74 -8.75
N GLY A 37 2.57 -1.45 -8.32
CA GLY A 37 1.38 -2.18 -8.80
C GLY A 37 1.18 -2.06 -10.31
N TRP A 38 1.42 -0.87 -10.88
CA TRP A 38 1.34 -0.63 -12.32
C TRP A 38 2.41 -1.38 -13.11
N TYR A 39 3.62 -1.53 -12.57
CA TYR A 39 4.65 -2.33 -13.21
C TYR A 39 4.32 -3.82 -13.16
N LEU A 40 3.90 -4.32 -11.98
CA LEU A 40 3.59 -5.74 -11.79
C LEU A 40 2.33 -6.20 -12.51
N ARG A 41 1.40 -5.29 -12.84
CA ARG A 41 0.20 -5.64 -13.62
C ARG A 41 0.51 -6.28 -14.99
N ARG A 42 1.70 -6.02 -15.56
CA ARG A 42 2.08 -6.53 -16.88
C ARG A 42 2.51 -8.00 -16.84
N HIS A 43 2.76 -8.55 -15.65
CA HIS A 43 3.23 -9.92 -15.45
C HIS A 43 2.32 -10.71 -14.49
N LEU A 44 1.02 -10.40 -14.48
CA LEU A 44 0.05 -10.91 -13.51
C LEU A 44 0.02 -12.44 -13.46
N LYS A 45 0.59 -12.98 -12.38
CA LYS A 45 0.22 -14.27 -11.80
C LYS A 45 -0.33 -14.01 -10.39
N TRP A 46 -1.00 -15.01 -9.81
CA TRP A 46 -1.61 -14.90 -8.47
C TRP A 46 -0.62 -14.43 -7.38
N TYR A 47 0.67 -14.79 -7.48
CA TYR A 47 1.72 -14.35 -6.55
C TYR A 47 2.18 -12.90 -6.76
N GLY A 48 1.90 -12.30 -7.91
CA GLY A 48 2.29 -10.93 -8.23
C GLY A 48 1.61 -9.89 -7.33
N VAL A 49 0.38 -10.17 -6.89
CA VAL A 49 -0.37 -9.30 -5.96
C VAL A 49 0.29 -9.28 -4.58
N LEU A 50 0.69 -10.44 -4.07
CA LEU A 50 1.37 -10.53 -2.76
C LEU A 50 2.73 -9.83 -2.79
N PHE A 51 3.50 -10.03 -3.86
CA PHE A 51 4.78 -9.35 -4.01
C PHE A 51 4.62 -7.84 -4.17
N ALA A 52 3.65 -7.38 -4.96
CA ALA A 52 3.35 -5.96 -5.13
C ALA A 52 2.96 -5.30 -3.80
N SER A 53 2.08 -5.96 -3.03
CA SER A 53 1.66 -5.50 -1.70
C SER A 53 2.86 -5.41 -0.76
N PHE A 54 3.64 -6.49 -0.63
CA PHE A 54 4.84 -6.52 0.22
C PHE A 54 5.85 -5.42 -0.17
N ALA A 55 6.20 -5.32 -1.45
CA ALA A 55 7.16 -4.32 -1.94
C ALA A 55 6.67 -2.89 -1.70
N SER A 56 5.36 -2.65 -1.86
CA SER A 56 4.74 -1.36 -1.61
C SER A 56 4.80 -1.00 -0.12
N SER A 57 4.43 -1.92 0.77
CA SER A 57 4.48 -1.68 2.22
C SER A 57 5.91 -1.41 2.70
N VAL A 58 6.89 -2.18 2.20
CA VAL A 58 8.32 -1.97 2.53
C VAL A 58 8.80 -0.60 2.06
N THR A 59 8.45 -0.22 0.83
CA THR A 59 8.85 1.07 0.26
C THR A 59 8.22 2.23 1.04
N PHE A 60 6.93 2.12 1.36
CA PHE A 60 6.23 3.11 2.18
C PHE A 60 6.87 3.24 3.55
N PHE A 61 7.14 2.12 4.22
CA PHE A 61 7.80 2.09 5.52
C PHE A 61 9.17 2.78 5.52
N ILE A 62 10.00 2.51 4.53
CA ILE A 62 11.32 3.14 4.42
C ILE A 62 11.17 4.64 4.22
N LEU A 63 10.33 5.09 3.28
CA LEU A 63 10.19 6.50 2.94
C LEU A 63 9.67 7.34 4.11
N THR A 64 8.61 6.88 4.79
CA THR A 64 7.99 7.66 5.87
C THR A 64 8.88 7.73 7.11
N ASN A 65 9.53 6.61 7.49
CA ASN A 65 10.40 6.60 8.66
C ASN A 65 11.72 7.32 8.41
N PHE A 66 12.24 7.24 7.19
CA PHE A 66 13.40 8.05 6.81
C PHE A 66 13.07 9.54 6.84
N ALA A 67 11.89 9.96 6.38
CA ALA A 67 11.45 11.36 6.48
C ALA A 67 11.33 11.82 7.93
N VAL A 68 10.76 11.00 8.82
CA VAL A 68 10.70 11.31 10.26
C VAL A 68 12.11 11.50 10.83
N TRP A 69 13.02 10.56 10.58
CA TRP A 69 14.41 10.68 11.06
C TRP A 69 15.17 11.87 10.44
N ALA A 70 14.92 12.20 9.18
CA ALA A 70 15.66 13.24 8.47
C ALA A 70 15.17 14.66 8.80
N PHE A 71 13.87 14.83 9.07
CA PHE A 71 13.26 16.16 9.21
C PHE A 71 12.82 16.50 10.64
N PHE A 72 12.77 15.54 11.56
CA PHE A 72 12.38 15.77 12.95
C PHE A 72 13.53 15.50 13.91
N ASN A 73 13.56 16.27 15.00
CA ASN A 73 14.53 16.11 16.09
C ASN A 73 14.11 15.03 17.13
N TRP A 74 13.29 14.06 16.74
CA TRP A 74 12.86 12.97 17.65
C TRP A 74 13.98 11.96 17.91
N TYR A 75 14.90 11.83 16.97
CA TYR A 75 16.05 10.93 17.05
C TYR A 75 17.30 11.70 16.64
N PRO A 76 18.48 11.35 17.21
CA PRO A 76 19.74 11.90 16.74
C PRO A 76 19.95 11.61 15.24
N HIS A 77 20.43 12.60 14.48
CA HIS A 77 20.80 12.42 13.07
C HIS A 77 22.13 11.67 12.92
N THR A 78 22.18 10.46 13.48
CA THR A 78 23.30 9.51 13.42
C THR A 78 22.77 8.15 12.99
N TRP A 79 23.67 7.24 12.59
CA TRP A 79 23.31 5.86 12.25
C TRP A 79 22.59 5.13 13.40
N ALA A 80 22.96 5.41 14.65
CA ALA A 80 22.29 4.84 15.81
C ALA A 80 20.87 5.38 16.01
N GLY A 81 20.65 6.68 15.75
CA GLY A 81 19.32 7.27 15.78
C GLY A 81 18.43 6.77 14.63
N LEU A 82 18.99 6.57 13.44
CA LEU A 82 18.29 5.95 12.32
C LEU A 82 17.86 4.52 12.66
N ALA A 83 18.77 3.71 13.19
CA ALA A 83 18.45 2.35 13.64
C ALA A 83 17.34 2.35 14.70
N SER A 84 17.39 3.28 15.66
CA SER A 84 16.37 3.41 16.70
C SER A 84 14.99 3.81 16.13
N CYS A 85 14.97 4.72 15.16
CA CYS A 85 13.73 5.12 14.47
C CYS A 85 13.08 3.92 13.77
N PHE A 86 13.88 3.13 13.04
CA PHE A 86 13.37 1.97 12.30
C PHE A 86 12.96 0.81 13.21
N THR A 87 13.70 0.53 14.28
CA THR A 87 13.37 -0.57 15.21
C THR A 87 12.07 -0.30 15.96
N LEU A 88 11.85 0.93 16.41
CA LEU A 88 10.60 1.33 17.07
C LEU A 88 9.40 1.36 16.10
N ALA A 89 9.66 1.52 14.80
CA ALA A 89 8.63 1.51 13.78
C ALA A 89 8.23 0.09 13.32
N LEU A 90 9.02 -0.95 13.63
CA LEU A 90 8.74 -2.34 13.21
C LEU A 90 7.37 -2.90 13.65
N PRO A 91 6.85 -2.64 14.87
CA PRO A 91 5.51 -3.09 15.25
C PRO A 91 4.41 -2.49 14.37
N PHE A 92 4.54 -1.21 13.99
CA PHE A 92 3.62 -0.53 13.09
C PHE A 92 3.72 -1.09 11.66
N PHE A 93 4.95 -1.34 11.21
CA PHE A 93 5.19 -1.97 9.91
C PHE A 93 4.53 -3.34 9.81
N ARG A 94 4.66 -4.18 10.85
CA ARG A 94 4.01 -5.50 10.88
C ARG A 94 2.51 -5.38 10.70
N ASN A 95 1.86 -4.46 11.41
CA ASN A 95 0.42 -4.27 11.32
C ASN A 95 0.01 -3.73 9.94
N ALA A 96 0.75 -2.76 9.41
CA ALA A 96 0.51 -2.20 8.08
C ALA A 96 0.67 -3.28 6.99
N LEU A 97 1.75 -4.04 7.02
CA LEU A 97 2.02 -5.11 6.05
C LEU A 97 0.93 -6.19 6.08
N LEU A 98 0.54 -6.65 7.28
CA LEU A 98 -0.54 -7.64 7.41
C LEU A 98 -1.87 -7.09 6.90
N GLY A 99 -2.17 -5.82 7.18
CA GLY A 99 -3.35 -5.13 6.67
C GLY A 99 -3.37 -5.05 5.15
N ASP A 100 -2.27 -4.62 4.54
CA ASP A 100 -2.14 -4.50 3.08
C ASP A 100 -2.28 -5.86 2.39
N MET A 101 -1.64 -6.90 2.93
CA MET A 101 -1.73 -8.25 2.40
C MET A 101 -3.14 -8.82 2.54
N ALA A 102 -3.76 -8.68 3.71
CA ALA A 102 -5.12 -9.15 3.96
C ALA A 102 -6.12 -8.43 3.04
N TYR A 103 -6.03 -7.11 2.93
CA TYR A 103 -6.88 -6.33 2.04
C TYR A 103 -6.70 -6.75 0.58
N SER A 104 -5.46 -6.92 0.12
CA SER A 104 -5.17 -7.35 -1.24
C SER A 104 -5.75 -8.74 -1.53
N VAL A 105 -5.53 -9.71 -0.63
CA VAL A 105 -6.08 -11.08 -0.80
C VAL A 105 -7.60 -11.07 -0.81
N LEU A 106 -8.24 -10.33 0.10
CA LEU A 106 -9.69 -10.25 0.16
C LEU A 106 -10.28 -9.59 -1.08
N LEU A 107 -9.72 -8.47 -1.52
CA LEU A 107 -10.25 -7.71 -2.66
C LEU A 107 -10.12 -8.51 -3.97
N PHE A 108 -8.91 -9.00 -4.27
CA PHE A 108 -8.67 -9.77 -5.50
C PHE A 108 -9.31 -11.16 -5.43
N GLY A 109 -9.35 -11.79 -4.26
CA GLY A 109 -10.04 -13.06 -4.05
C GLY A 109 -11.55 -12.94 -4.24
N ALA A 110 -12.18 -11.90 -3.70
CA ALA A 110 -13.60 -11.62 -3.92
C ALA A 110 -13.91 -11.31 -5.38
N TYR A 111 -13.02 -10.57 -6.07
CA TYR A 111 -13.14 -10.30 -7.49
C TYR A 111 -13.14 -11.59 -8.32
N GLU A 112 -12.15 -12.47 -8.14
CA GLU A 112 -12.07 -13.76 -8.84
C GLU A 112 -13.28 -14.66 -8.53
N LEU A 113 -13.71 -14.70 -7.26
CA LEU A 113 -14.88 -15.47 -6.85
C LEU A 113 -16.16 -14.98 -7.54
N ALA A 114 -16.36 -13.66 -7.62
CA ALA A 114 -17.51 -13.08 -8.30
C ALA A 114 -17.55 -13.48 -9.79
N PHE A 115 -16.41 -13.38 -10.49
CA PHE A 115 -16.30 -13.79 -11.89
C PHE A 115 -16.53 -15.30 -12.07
N TYR A 116 -15.98 -16.13 -11.18
CA TYR A 116 -16.20 -17.56 -11.19
C TYR A 116 -17.70 -17.92 -11.04
N LEU A 117 -18.39 -17.29 -10.10
CA LEU A 117 -19.83 -17.54 -9.87
C LEU A 117 -20.69 -17.11 -11.07
N ILE A 118 -20.38 -15.98 -11.69
CA ILE A 118 -21.07 -15.50 -12.90
C ILE A 118 -20.83 -16.45 -14.07
N ALA A 119 -19.58 -16.88 -14.29
CA ALA A 119 -19.24 -17.82 -15.35
C ALA A 119 -19.94 -19.17 -15.16
N LYS A 120 -19.91 -19.71 -13.94
CA LYS A 120 -20.60 -20.96 -13.59
C LYS A 120 -22.10 -20.90 -13.87
N LYS A 121 -22.75 -19.80 -13.48
CA LYS A 121 -24.19 -19.60 -13.71
C LYS A 121 -24.55 -19.58 -15.20
N LYS A 122 -23.68 -19.00 -16.04
CA LYS A 122 -23.83 -18.96 -17.50
C LYS A 122 -23.70 -20.35 -18.14
N THR A 123 -22.73 -21.16 -17.68
CA THR A 123 -22.53 -22.53 -18.16
C THR A 123 -23.69 -23.45 -17.79
N THR A 124 -24.22 -23.35 -16.57
CA THR A 124 -25.38 -24.15 -16.14
C THR A 124 -26.65 -23.80 -16.91
N ALA A 125 -26.84 -22.52 -17.28
CA ALA A 125 -28.00 -22.10 -18.08
C ALA A 125 -27.95 -22.62 -19.53
N ILE A 126 -26.77 -22.70 -20.15
CA ILE A 126 -26.60 -23.22 -21.52
C ILE A 126 -26.80 -24.74 -21.57
N SER A 127 -26.37 -25.47 -20.54
CA SER A 127 -26.54 -26.92 -20.44
C SER A 127 -27.98 -27.37 -20.18
N ALA A 128 -28.88 -26.46 -19.83
CA ALA A 128 -30.29 -26.76 -19.50
C ALA A 128 -31.26 -26.48 -20.66
N VAL A 129 -30.75 -26.08 -21.83
CA VAL A 129 -31.48 -25.86 -23.10
C VAL A 129 -31.06 -26.93 -24.10
#